data_AF-A0A238J2B2-F1
#
_entry.id   AF-A0A238J2B2-F1
#
_cell.length_a   1.000
_cell.length_b   1.000
_cell.length_c   1.000
_cell.angle_alpha   90.00
_cell.angle_beta   90.00
_cell.angle_gamma   90.00
#
_symmetry.space_group_name_H-M   'P 1'
#
loop_
_entity.id
_entity.type
_entity.pdbx_description
1 polymer ?
#
loop_
_entity_poly.entity_id
_entity_poly.type
_entity_poly.pdbx_seq_one_letter_code
_entity_poly.pdbx_strand_id
1 'polypeptide(L)'
;MRFVFALMALMGIGVGSAGAQDISFTMAPTQVCLAEAEGAVRFDCIGTAAQYCMSKPSGGSTVGMGFCLGRELGEWDDRLNAAYAELRRVEQLVMDEAERMELRVPDTVLALREMQRAWIRFRDASCAYEFSTWGGGTGGGPANAACLLDLTGRQALRLEDRLQERRR
;
A
#
# COMPACT_ATOMS: atom_id res chain seq x y z
N MET A 1 -2.30 76.77 -11.01
CA MET A 1 -1.66 76.12 -9.83
C MET A 1 -1.51 74.65 -10.13
N ARG A 2 -0.28 74.15 -10.15
CA ARG A 2 0.08 72.74 -10.36
C ARG A 2 -0.15 71.98 -9.04
N PHE A 3 -0.87 70.86 -9.06
CA PHE A 3 -0.77 69.86 -8.00
C PHE A 3 -0.54 68.49 -8.64
N VAL A 4 0.68 68.01 -8.41
CA VAL A 4 1.16 66.66 -8.73
C VAL A 4 0.72 65.76 -7.58
N PHE A 5 0.02 64.66 -7.87
CA PHE A 5 -0.17 63.56 -6.92
C PHE A 5 0.54 62.32 -7.43
N ALA A 6 1.46 61.83 -6.60
CA ALA A 6 2.40 60.75 -6.86
C ALA A 6 1.70 59.38 -6.89
N LEU A 7 2.05 58.55 -7.88
CA LEU A 7 1.76 57.12 -7.89
C LEU A 7 2.62 56.42 -6.82
N MET A 8 1.98 55.87 -5.80
CA MET A 8 2.58 54.87 -4.90
C MET A 8 2.42 53.49 -5.54
N ALA A 9 3.54 52.89 -5.94
CA ALA A 9 3.59 51.52 -6.44
C ALA A 9 3.41 50.53 -5.27
N LEU A 10 2.34 49.72 -5.30
CA LEU A 10 2.20 48.56 -4.43
C LEU A 10 3.22 47.49 -4.85
N MET A 11 4.25 47.29 -4.02
CA MET A 11 5.10 46.11 -4.04
C MET A 11 4.27 44.91 -3.53
N GLY A 12 3.89 44.02 -4.44
CA GLY A 12 3.28 42.73 -4.09
C GLY A 12 4.31 41.85 -3.37
N ILE A 13 4.06 41.55 -2.10
CA ILE A 13 4.79 40.53 -1.36
C ILE A 13 4.33 39.18 -1.91
N GLY A 14 5.16 38.58 -2.76
CA GLY A 14 5.00 37.18 -3.16
C GLY A 14 5.17 36.30 -1.93
N VAL A 15 4.06 35.84 -1.36
CA VAL A 15 4.08 34.73 -0.40
C VAL A 15 4.42 33.49 -1.21
N GLY A 16 5.71 33.15 -1.27
CA GLY A 16 6.15 31.86 -1.76
C GLY A 16 5.55 30.79 -0.87
N SER A 17 4.62 30.01 -1.40
CA SER A 17 4.17 28.77 -0.79
C SER A 17 5.42 27.91 -0.55
N ALA A 18 5.69 27.60 0.72
CA ALA A 18 6.70 26.62 1.09
C ALA A 18 6.32 25.30 0.42
N GLY A 19 7.04 24.96 -0.66
CA GLY A 19 6.83 23.72 -1.40
C GLY A 19 6.94 22.55 -0.43
N ALA A 20 5.97 21.64 -0.51
CA ALA A 20 6.19 20.26 -0.10
C ALA A 20 7.54 19.85 -0.68
N GLN A 21 8.49 19.50 0.19
CA GLN A 21 9.78 19.05 -0.27
C GLN A 21 9.54 17.83 -1.16
N ASP A 22 10.14 17.83 -2.34
CA ASP A 22 9.82 16.92 -3.45
C ASP A 22 10.33 15.50 -3.11
N ILE A 23 9.62 14.80 -2.23
CA ILE A 23 9.93 13.42 -1.85
C ILE A 23 9.54 12.54 -3.04
N SER A 24 10.56 12.05 -3.76
CA SER A 24 10.35 11.11 -4.87
C SER A 24 10.26 9.67 -4.36
N PHE A 25 9.33 8.91 -4.92
CA PHE A 25 9.11 7.49 -4.61
C PHE A 25 9.35 6.63 -5.85
N THR A 26 9.92 5.44 -5.65
CA THR A 26 10.04 4.40 -6.68
C THR A 26 9.91 3.02 -6.03
N MET A 27 9.21 2.10 -6.70
CA MET A 27 9.02 0.72 -6.27
C MET A 27 10.23 -0.18 -6.57
N ALA A 28 11.22 0.33 -7.31
CA ALA A 28 12.36 -0.45 -7.80
C ALA A 28 13.12 -1.24 -6.71
N PRO A 29 13.40 -0.71 -5.49
CA PRO A 29 14.10 -1.47 -4.46
C PRO A 29 13.33 -2.74 -4.02
N THR A 30 12.01 -2.63 -3.85
CA THR A 30 11.16 -3.78 -3.52
C THR A 30 11.14 -4.79 -4.68
N GLN A 31 11.09 -4.32 -5.93
CA GLN A 31 11.10 -5.19 -7.12
C GLN A 31 12.42 -5.96 -7.27
N VAL A 32 13.56 -5.30 -7.05
CA VAL A 32 14.87 -5.95 -7.08
C VAL A 32 14.97 -7.02 -6.00
N CYS A 33 14.53 -6.73 -4.77
CA CYS A 33 14.50 -7.72 -3.70
C CYS A 33 13.65 -8.95 -4.06
N LEU A 34 12.44 -8.71 -4.60
CA LEU A 34 11.53 -9.79 -4.98
C LEU A 34 12.02 -10.65 -6.15
N ALA A 35 12.88 -10.11 -7.02
CA ALA A 35 13.46 -10.86 -8.12
C ALA A 35 14.50 -11.89 -7.64
N GLU A 36 15.11 -11.66 -6.48
CA GLU A 36 16.15 -12.52 -5.90
C GLU A 36 15.63 -13.40 -4.75
N ALA A 37 14.53 -13.00 -4.11
CA ALA A 37 13.98 -13.70 -2.96
C ALA A 37 13.05 -14.86 -3.34
N GLU A 38 13.17 -15.99 -2.63
CA GLU A 38 12.32 -17.16 -2.79
C GLU A 38 11.50 -17.47 -1.53
N GLY A 39 10.37 -18.15 -1.73
CA GLY A 39 9.54 -18.64 -0.64
C GLY A 39 9.14 -17.54 0.35
N ALA A 40 9.38 -17.78 1.64
CA ALA A 40 9.04 -16.86 2.72
C ALA A 40 9.96 -15.64 2.81
N VAL A 41 11.17 -15.69 2.21
CA VAL A 41 12.14 -14.57 2.23
C VAL A 41 11.57 -13.35 1.49
N ARG A 42 10.65 -13.55 0.54
CA ARG A 42 9.95 -12.47 -0.17
C ARG A 42 9.20 -11.52 0.78
N PHE A 43 8.82 -11.96 1.98
CA PHE A 43 8.19 -11.07 2.97
C PHE A 43 9.15 -10.00 3.50
N ASP A 44 10.46 -10.23 3.47
CA ASP A 44 11.47 -9.26 3.92
C ASP A 44 11.63 -8.10 2.92
N CYS A 45 11.14 -8.26 1.69
CA CYS A 45 11.14 -7.22 0.66
C CYS A 45 10.06 -6.15 0.88
N ILE A 46 9.06 -6.42 1.72
CA ILE A 46 7.97 -5.48 1.97
C ILE A 46 8.54 -4.30 2.78
N GLY A 47 8.39 -3.08 2.24
CA GLY A 47 8.92 -1.87 2.88
C GLY A 47 10.28 -1.43 2.36
N THR A 48 10.96 -2.19 1.50
CA THR A 48 12.30 -1.80 1.01
C THR A 48 12.26 -0.51 0.20
N ALA A 49 11.26 -0.32 -0.66
CA ALA A 49 11.07 0.92 -1.43
C ALA A 49 10.73 2.11 -0.51
N ALA A 50 9.88 1.91 0.48
CA ALA A 50 9.52 2.93 1.47
C ALA A 50 10.74 3.33 2.31
N GLN A 51 11.57 2.37 2.75
CA GLN A 51 12.82 2.64 3.47
C GLN A 51 13.80 3.45 2.62
N TYR A 52 13.97 3.08 1.35
CA TYR A 52 14.79 3.84 0.41
C TYR A 52 14.27 5.27 0.20
N CYS A 53 12.96 5.45 0.09
CA CYS A 53 12.30 6.76 0.01
C CYS A 53 12.54 7.58 1.29
N MET A 54 12.40 6.96 2.47
CA MET A 54 12.64 7.61 3.76
C MET A 54 14.10 8.03 3.97
N SER A 55 15.05 7.38 3.29
CA SER A 55 16.47 7.74 3.33
C SER A 55 16.80 9.02 2.52
N LYS A 56 15.85 9.57 1.76
CA LYS A 56 16.02 10.79 0.96
C LYS A 56 15.73 12.05 1.80
N PRO A 57 16.19 13.24 1.36
CA PRO A 57 15.86 14.49 2.03
C PRO A 57 14.36 14.61 2.31
N SER A 58 14.01 14.96 3.54
CA SER A 58 12.63 15.03 4.06
C SER A 58 11.81 13.74 4.13
N GLY A 59 12.31 12.63 3.57
CA GLY A 59 11.69 11.31 3.70
C GLY A 59 11.62 10.80 5.14
N GLY A 60 12.62 11.13 5.98
CA GLY A 60 12.66 10.71 7.38
C GLY A 60 11.78 11.53 8.34
N SER A 61 11.14 12.60 7.88
CA SER A 61 10.16 13.35 8.69
C SER A 61 8.88 12.53 8.87
N THR A 62 8.08 12.78 9.92
CA THR A 62 6.79 12.07 10.10
C THR A 62 5.89 12.14 8.86
N VAL A 63 5.84 13.30 8.20
CA VAL A 63 5.07 13.50 6.97
C VAL A 63 5.68 12.71 5.82
N GLY A 64 7.01 12.73 5.68
CA GLY A 64 7.73 11.98 4.66
C GLY A 64 7.61 10.47 4.83
N MET A 65 7.66 9.98 6.07
CA MET A 65 7.45 8.56 6.39
C MET A 65 6.05 8.12 5.97
N GLY A 66 5.02 8.89 6.34
CA GLY A 66 3.64 8.64 5.92
C GLY A 66 3.49 8.61 4.40
N PHE A 67 4.14 9.54 3.69
CA PHE A 67 4.17 9.54 2.23
C PHE A 67 4.84 8.27 1.67
N CYS A 68 6.07 7.96 2.07
CA CYS A 68 6.83 6.83 1.54
C CYS A 68 6.12 5.49 1.80
N LEU A 69 5.61 5.28 3.01
CA LEU A 69 4.87 4.08 3.39
C LEU A 69 3.56 3.96 2.62
N GLY A 70 2.82 5.06 2.50
CA GLY A 70 1.56 5.09 1.76
C GLY A 70 1.73 4.81 0.27
N ARG A 71 2.82 5.28 -0.35
CA ARG A 71 3.12 5.00 -1.76
C ARG A 71 3.42 3.53 -2.00
N GLU A 72 4.26 2.90 -1.18
CA GLU A 72 4.52 1.46 -1.32
C GLU A 72 3.27 0.63 -1.00
N LEU A 73 2.49 1.02 0.02
CA LEU A 73 1.24 0.36 0.35
C LEU A 73 0.28 0.35 -0.84
N GLY A 74 0.17 1.45 -1.60
CA GLY A 74 -0.67 1.51 -2.80
C GLY A 74 -0.25 0.47 -3.86
N GLU A 75 1.06 0.34 -4.12
CA GLU A 75 1.57 -0.66 -5.07
C GLU A 75 1.27 -2.10 -4.62
N TRP A 76 1.34 -2.38 -3.31
CA TRP A 76 0.98 -3.68 -2.75
C TRP A 76 -0.53 -3.95 -2.79
N ASP A 77 -1.36 -2.92 -2.57
CA ASP A 77 -2.83 -3.04 -2.67
C ASP A 77 -3.26 -3.32 -4.12
N ASP A 78 -2.65 -2.66 -5.10
CA ASP A 78 -2.89 -2.94 -6.52
C ASP A 78 -2.57 -4.39 -6.88
N ARG A 79 -1.41 -4.89 -6.43
CA ARG A 79 -1.03 -6.30 -6.62
C ARG A 79 -2.00 -7.27 -5.94
N LEU A 80 -2.38 -6.98 -4.71
CA LEU A 80 -3.34 -7.78 -3.95
C LEU A 80 -4.68 -7.87 -4.71
N ASN A 81 -5.21 -6.74 -5.17
CA ASN A 81 -6.49 -6.69 -5.87
C ASN A 81 -6.42 -7.41 -7.23
N ALA A 82 -5.32 -7.27 -7.96
CA ALA A 82 -5.08 -8.00 -9.20
C ALA A 82 -5.05 -9.52 -8.97
N ALA A 83 -4.30 -9.99 -7.97
CA ALA A 83 -4.22 -11.41 -7.60
C ALA A 83 -5.58 -11.96 -7.13
N TYR A 84 -6.31 -11.21 -6.30
CA TYR A 84 -7.64 -11.59 -5.84
C TYR A 84 -8.63 -11.72 -7.01
N ALA A 85 -8.66 -10.73 -7.91
CA ALA A 85 -9.58 -10.73 -9.04
C ALA A 85 -9.34 -11.94 -9.95
N GLU A 86 -8.06 -12.25 -10.20
CA GLU A 86 -7.69 -13.39 -11.04
C GLU A 86 -7.93 -14.73 -10.35
N LEU A 87 -7.60 -14.85 -9.07
CA LEU A 87 -7.91 -16.05 -8.30
C LEU A 87 -9.41 -16.32 -8.26
N ARG A 88 -10.24 -15.27 -8.11
CA ARG A 88 -11.69 -15.38 -8.18
C ARG A 88 -12.19 -15.94 -9.51
N ARG A 89 -11.56 -15.55 -10.64
CA ARG A 89 -11.89 -16.12 -11.96
C ARG A 89 -11.53 -17.60 -12.02
N VAL A 90 -10.35 -17.99 -11.54
CA VAL A 90 -9.93 -19.39 -11.49
C VAL A 90 -10.87 -20.22 -10.62
N GLU A 91 -11.26 -19.70 -9.45
CA GLU A 91 -12.24 -20.38 -8.59
C GLU A 91 -13.61 -20.53 -9.27
N GLN A 92 -14.06 -19.53 -10.04
CA GLN A 92 -15.30 -19.65 -10.81
C GLN A 92 -15.23 -20.78 -11.84
N LEU A 93 -14.12 -20.90 -12.58
CA LEU A 93 -13.93 -21.99 -13.54
C LEU A 93 -13.98 -23.37 -12.87
N VAL A 94 -13.46 -23.49 -11.65
CA VAL A 94 -13.54 -24.73 -10.86
C VAL A 94 -14.98 -25.04 -10.46
N MET A 95 -15.75 -24.03 -10.07
CA MET A 95 -17.17 -24.22 -9.75
C MET A 95 -18.00 -24.61 -10.98
N ASP A 96 -17.76 -23.98 -12.12
CA ASP A 96 -18.44 -24.27 -13.39
C ASP A 96 -18.14 -25.71 -13.87
N GLU A 97 -16.88 -26.16 -13.71
CA GLU A 97 -16.49 -27.54 -14.01
C GLU A 97 -17.18 -28.55 -13.10
N ALA A 98 -17.20 -28.28 -11.79
CA ALA A 98 -17.84 -29.15 -10.82
C ALA A 98 -19.34 -29.27 -11.08
N GLU A 99 -20.01 -28.17 -11.45
CA GLU A 99 -21.41 -28.17 -11.87
C GLU A 99 -21.63 -29.04 -13.12
N ARG A 100 -20.79 -28.87 -14.16
CA ARG A 100 -20.86 -29.68 -15.38
C ARG A 100 -20.67 -31.18 -15.12
N MET A 101 -19.82 -31.53 -14.16
CA MET A 101 -19.55 -32.92 -13.77
C MET A 101 -20.54 -33.43 -12.70
N GLU A 102 -21.53 -32.65 -12.29
CA GLU A 102 -22.47 -32.96 -11.21
C GLU A 102 -21.78 -33.32 -9.87
N LEU A 103 -20.60 -32.74 -9.63
CA LEU A 103 -19.81 -32.94 -8.42
C LEU A 103 -20.25 -31.98 -7.32
N ARG A 104 -20.50 -32.51 -6.13
CA ARG A 104 -20.78 -31.69 -4.94
C ARG A 104 -19.48 -31.29 -4.25
N VAL A 105 -19.02 -30.08 -4.52
CA VAL A 105 -17.82 -29.48 -3.89
C VAL A 105 -18.19 -28.26 -3.03
N PRO A 106 -17.36 -27.84 -2.08
CA PRO A 106 -17.53 -26.56 -1.39
C PRO A 106 -17.47 -25.38 -2.37
N ASP A 107 -18.25 -24.33 -2.12
CA ASP A 107 -18.21 -23.08 -2.91
C ASP A 107 -16.89 -22.33 -2.66
N THR A 108 -15.93 -22.50 -3.56
CA THR A 108 -14.60 -21.92 -3.43
C THR A 108 -14.58 -20.42 -3.68
N VAL A 109 -15.50 -19.91 -4.51
CA VAL A 109 -15.66 -18.47 -4.79
C VAL A 109 -16.16 -17.74 -3.54
N LEU A 110 -17.15 -18.32 -2.85
CA LEU A 110 -17.63 -17.82 -1.57
C LEU A 110 -16.55 -17.92 -0.50
N ALA A 111 -15.86 -19.05 -0.39
CA ALA A 111 -14.79 -19.24 0.60
C ALA A 111 -13.66 -18.20 0.43
N LEU A 112 -13.21 -17.95 -0.80
CA LEU A 112 -12.22 -16.91 -1.11
C LEU A 112 -12.69 -15.52 -0.68
N ARG A 113 -13.95 -15.17 -0.99
CA ARG A 113 -14.55 -13.88 -0.63
C ARG A 113 -14.61 -13.68 0.88
N GLU A 114 -15.06 -14.69 1.63
CA GLU A 114 -15.19 -14.60 3.08
C GLU A 114 -13.83 -14.55 3.76
N MET A 115 -12.84 -15.30 3.27
CA MET A 115 -11.45 -15.22 3.75
C MET A 115 -10.90 -13.80 3.59
N GLN A 116 -11.05 -13.20 2.41
CA GLN A 116 -10.53 -11.85 2.16
C GLN A 116 -11.24 -10.79 3.02
N ARG A 117 -12.55 -10.89 3.21
CA ARG A 117 -13.32 -10.00 4.11
C ARG A 117 -12.91 -10.13 5.56
N ALA A 118 -12.64 -11.35 6.03
CA ALA A 118 -12.14 -11.58 7.38
C ALA A 118 -10.72 -11.01 7.55
N TRP A 119 -9.86 -11.19 6.55
CA TRP A 119 -8.51 -10.64 6.54
C TRP A 119 -8.50 -9.09 6.63
N ILE A 120 -9.38 -8.39 5.90
CA ILE A 120 -9.48 -6.92 6.00
C ILE A 120 -9.76 -6.49 7.44
N ARG A 121 -10.72 -7.13 8.12
CA ARG A 121 -11.02 -6.81 9.52
C ARG A 121 -9.83 -7.09 10.45
N PHE A 122 -9.12 -8.19 10.21
CA PHE A 122 -7.90 -8.50 10.95
C PHE A 122 -6.81 -7.44 10.74
N ARG A 123 -6.55 -7.04 9.49
CA ARG A 123 -5.58 -5.98 9.15
C ARG A 123 -5.93 -4.68 9.87
N ASP A 124 -7.17 -4.22 9.71
CA ASP A 124 -7.60 -2.93 10.24
C ASP A 124 -7.56 -2.91 11.78
N ALA A 125 -7.99 -4.00 12.43
CA ALA A 125 -7.90 -4.14 13.89
C ALA A 125 -6.45 -4.20 14.39
N SER A 126 -5.59 -4.94 13.69
CA SER A 126 -4.16 -5.07 14.04
C SER A 126 -3.46 -3.72 13.95
N CYS A 127 -3.69 -2.97 12.87
CA CYS A 127 -3.03 -1.69 12.67
C CYS A 127 -3.63 -0.56 13.51
N ALA A 128 -4.91 -0.65 13.89
CA ALA A 128 -5.49 0.23 14.90
C ALA A 128 -4.86 0.00 16.28
N TYR A 129 -4.62 -1.27 16.65
CA TYR A 129 -3.89 -1.60 17.87
C TYR A 129 -2.45 -1.05 17.82
N GLU A 130 -1.72 -1.28 16.72
CA GLU A 130 -0.37 -0.74 16.54
C GLU A 130 -0.34 0.77 16.79
N PHE A 131 -1.22 1.52 16.12
CA PHE A 131 -1.36 2.97 16.33
C PHE A 131 -1.56 3.36 17.80
N SER A 132 -2.39 2.61 18.53
CA SER A 132 -2.74 2.91 19.92
C SER A 132 -1.54 2.81 20.88
N THR A 133 -0.50 2.05 20.54
CA THR A 133 0.69 1.86 21.38
C THR A 133 1.59 3.11 21.41
N TRP A 134 1.37 4.08 20.52
CA TRP A 134 2.20 5.28 20.37
C TRP A 134 1.74 6.48 21.22
N GLY A 135 0.73 6.30 22.08
CA GLY A 135 0.37 7.26 23.13
C GLY A 135 0.00 8.67 22.66
N GLY A 136 -0.44 8.82 21.40
CA GLY A 136 -0.82 10.11 20.80
C GLY A 136 0.34 10.96 20.29
N GLY A 137 1.57 10.43 20.26
CA GLY A 137 2.73 11.09 19.64
C GLY A 137 2.68 11.09 18.11
N THR A 138 3.57 11.85 17.47
CA THR A 138 3.65 11.96 16.00
C THR A 138 4.09 10.66 15.32
N GLY A 139 4.64 9.69 16.05
CA GLY A 139 5.03 8.38 15.52
C GLY A 139 3.86 7.44 15.20
N GLY A 140 2.65 7.68 15.74
CA GLY A 140 1.51 6.79 15.54
C GLY A 140 1.11 6.66 14.06
N GLY A 141 1.11 7.78 13.31
CA GLY A 141 0.78 7.78 11.88
C GLY A 141 1.69 6.86 11.06
N PRO A 142 3.01 7.06 11.07
CA PRO A 142 3.97 6.16 10.42
C PRO A 142 3.86 4.70 10.88
N ALA A 143 3.65 4.45 12.17
CA ALA A 143 3.53 3.07 12.68
C ALA A 143 2.28 2.35 12.12
N ASN A 144 1.14 3.03 12.09
CA ASN A 144 -0.07 2.51 11.45
C ASN A 144 0.15 2.22 9.96
N ALA A 145 0.78 3.16 9.24
CA ALA A 145 1.07 3.00 7.81
C ALA A 145 2.03 1.83 7.55
N ALA A 146 3.05 1.64 8.39
CA ALA A 146 3.98 0.52 8.30
C ALA A 146 3.28 -0.84 8.55
N CYS A 147 2.38 -0.91 9.53
CA CYS A 147 1.56 -2.11 9.75
C CYS A 147 0.67 -2.43 8.55
N LEU A 148 -0.01 -1.42 8.00
CA LEU A 148 -0.87 -1.59 6.83
C LEU A 148 -0.06 -2.12 5.63
N LEU A 149 1.13 -1.54 5.41
CA LEU A 149 2.07 -1.97 4.38
C LEU A 149 2.48 -3.43 4.53
N ASP A 150 2.99 -3.84 5.70
CA ASP A 150 3.43 -5.22 5.94
C ASP A 150 2.29 -6.22 5.71
N LEU A 151 1.14 -6.01 6.36
CA LEU A 151 0.02 -6.95 6.27
C LEU A 151 -0.57 -7.03 4.86
N THR A 152 -0.62 -5.91 4.12
CA THR A 152 -1.10 -5.88 2.73
C THR A 152 -0.13 -6.57 1.80
N GLY A 153 1.18 -6.30 1.92
CA GLY A 153 2.21 -6.96 1.12
C GLY A 153 2.23 -8.48 1.33
N ARG A 154 2.11 -8.94 2.58
CA ARG A 154 2.03 -10.38 2.91
C ARG A 154 0.80 -11.04 2.28
N GLN A 155 -0.34 -10.36 2.30
CA GLN A 155 -1.57 -10.90 1.70
C GLN A 155 -1.48 -10.91 0.17
N ALA A 156 -0.89 -9.89 -0.45
CA ALA A 156 -0.64 -9.88 -1.89
C ALA A 156 0.16 -11.12 -2.31
N LEU A 157 1.32 -11.34 -1.69
CA LEU A 157 2.18 -12.50 -1.97
C LEU A 157 1.47 -13.84 -1.71
N ARG A 158 0.68 -13.94 -0.63
CA ARG A 158 -0.13 -15.14 -0.35
C ARG A 158 -1.13 -15.43 -1.46
N LEU A 159 -1.83 -14.41 -1.96
CA LEU A 159 -2.80 -14.57 -3.05
C LEU A 159 -2.12 -14.88 -4.38
N GLU A 160 -0.96 -14.27 -4.66
CA GLU A 160 -0.14 -14.57 -5.84
C GLU A 160 0.34 -16.04 -5.81
N ASP A 161 0.83 -16.54 -4.68
CA ASP A 161 1.23 -17.93 -4.51
C ASP A 161 0.04 -18.89 -4.70
N ARG A 162 -1.09 -18.59 -4.06
CA ARG A 162 -2.32 -19.38 -4.23
C ARG A 162 -2.77 -19.42 -5.68
N LEU A 163 -2.68 -18.30 -6.39
CA LEU A 163 -3.02 -18.24 -7.81
C LEU A 163 -2.10 -19.12 -8.66
N GLN A 164 -0.80 -19.14 -8.37
CA GLN A 164 0.14 -20.04 -9.06
C GLN A 164 -0.19 -21.51 -8.79
N GLU A 165 -0.50 -21.88 -7.54
CA GLU A 165 -0.91 -23.25 -7.18
C GLU A 165 -2.16 -23.69 -7.93
N ARG A 166 -3.17 -22.80 -8.06
CA ARG A 166 -4.45 -23.13 -8.70
C ARG A 166 -4.38 -23.18 -10.23
N ARG A 167 -3.32 -22.63 -10.83
CA ARG A 167 -3.09 -22.66 -12.29
C ARG A 167 -2.29 -23.88 -12.77
N ARG A 168 -1.65 -24.61 -11.85
CA ARG A 168 -0.95 -25.85 -12.16
C ARG A 168 -1.93 -27.00 -12.31
#